data_AF-A0A171KPR0-F1
#
_entry.id   AF-A0A171KPR0-F1
#
_cell.length_a   1.000
_cell.length_b   1.000
_cell.length_c   1.000
_cell.angle_alpha   90.00
_cell.angle_beta   90.00
_cell.angle_gamma   90.00
#
_symmetry.space_group_name_H-M   'P 1'
#
loop_
_entity.id
_entity.type
_entity.pdbx_description
1 polymer ?
#
loop_
_entity_poly.entity_id
_entity_poly.type
_entity_poly.pdbx_seq_one_letter_code
_entity_poly.pdbx_strand_id
1 'polypeptide(L)'
;MISIWNTSNASPQPDLQRIVSLTRAMGSEQFPASLLDSLAHWVNSQHFNVQRISAGHPSLLLAGSRHRDRRLVWRCWDDYSQRFHNHDELASRMQSHPPMERPLIGHLLAEDISFSPYRQEIYQRHDMSERLCSLSWDDQGAPLMLNLYRHRDAGYFRDHEIHAFEQLTPALLQLVRGHLALQRQEVPAESWRATLLRAAPQLTEKELEVCLLLLRGLTHAGIGAALGIKETTVKTYRNRAFLRLNINFRSQLFALVTPPCTPAGTA
;
A
#
# COMPACT_ATOMS: atom_id res chain seq x y z
N MET A 1 -35.57 -32.41 9.10
CA MET A 1 -34.80 -31.98 10.28
C MET A 1 -33.64 -31.14 9.78
N ILE A 2 -33.55 -29.88 10.21
CA ILE A 2 -32.42 -29.00 9.86
C ILE A 2 -31.45 -29.05 11.03
N SER A 3 -30.22 -29.49 10.77
CA SER A 3 -29.14 -29.51 11.76
C SER A 3 -28.34 -28.22 11.66
N ILE A 4 -28.18 -27.52 12.78
CA ILE A 4 -27.31 -26.36 12.93
C ILE A 4 -26.30 -26.72 14.03
N TRP A 5 -25.01 -26.52 13.78
CA TRP A 5 -23.95 -26.70 14.77
C TRP A 5 -23.02 -25.50 14.75
N ASN A 6 -22.41 -25.22 15.91
CA ASN A 6 -21.34 -24.23 16.02
C ASN A 6 -20.01 -24.85 15.57
N THR A 7 -19.11 -24.02 15.06
CA THR A 7 -17.72 -24.46 14.86
C THR A 7 -17.11 -24.86 16.19
N SER A 8 -16.35 -25.95 16.19
CA SER A 8 -15.65 -26.45 17.38
C SER A 8 -14.80 -25.35 18.02
N ASN A 9 -14.77 -25.29 19.35
CA ASN A 9 -13.85 -24.44 20.11
C ASN A 9 -12.39 -24.94 20.04
N ALA A 10 -12.10 -26.00 19.28
CA ALA A 10 -10.74 -26.45 19.02
C ALA A 10 -9.94 -25.32 18.37
N SER A 11 -8.80 -25.00 18.98
CA SER A 11 -7.84 -24.05 18.42
C SER A 11 -7.42 -24.52 17.02
N PRO A 12 -7.46 -23.65 16.00
CA PRO A 12 -6.97 -23.99 14.67
C PRO A 12 -5.52 -24.46 14.75
N GLN A 13 -5.05 -25.24 13.77
CA GLN A 13 -3.61 -25.52 13.64
C GLN A 13 -2.82 -24.19 13.67
N PRO A 14 -1.60 -24.15 14.26
CA PRO A 14 -0.86 -22.90 14.47
C PRO A 14 -0.70 -22.06 13.21
N ASP A 15 -0.48 -22.70 12.06
CA ASP A 15 -0.38 -22.07 10.74
C ASP A 15 -1.67 -21.38 10.32
N LEU A 16 -2.81 -22.03 10.54
CA LEU A 16 -4.12 -21.47 10.26
C LEU A 16 -4.43 -20.29 11.20
N GLN A 17 -3.98 -20.33 12.46
CA GLN A 17 -4.14 -19.20 13.38
C GLN A 17 -3.39 -17.95 12.91
N ARG A 18 -2.19 -18.12 12.36
CA ARG A 18 -1.39 -17.00 11.80
C ARG A 18 -2.09 -16.36 10.61
N ILE A 19 -2.66 -17.17 9.71
CA ILE A 19 -3.44 -16.68 8.58
C ILE A 19 -4.70 -15.95 9.06
N VAL A 20 -5.47 -16.55 9.99
CA VAL A 20 -6.67 -15.91 10.56
C VAL A 20 -6.35 -14.58 11.22
N SER A 21 -5.24 -14.50 11.97
CA SER A 21 -4.81 -13.27 12.63
C SER A 21 -4.43 -12.20 11.60
N LEU A 22 -3.72 -12.57 10.54
CA LEU A 22 -3.37 -11.68 9.44
C LEU A 22 -4.62 -11.17 8.69
N THR A 23 -5.55 -12.06 8.38
CA THR A 23 -6.82 -11.70 7.72
C THR A 23 -7.65 -10.75 8.57
N ARG A 24 -7.70 -10.95 9.90
CA ARG A 24 -8.40 -10.04 10.82
C ARG A 24 -7.79 -8.63 10.84
N ALA A 25 -6.48 -8.52 10.62
CA ALA A 25 -5.79 -7.24 10.60
C ALA A 25 -6.00 -6.46 9.28
N MET A 26 -6.57 -7.07 8.23
CA MET A 26 -6.78 -6.40 6.94
C MET A 26 -7.58 -5.09 7.09
N GLY A 27 -7.25 -4.09 6.26
CA GLY A 27 -7.76 -2.73 6.38
C GLY A 27 -7.18 -1.89 7.53
N SER A 28 -6.76 -2.51 8.64
CA SER A 28 -6.25 -1.78 9.80
C SER A 28 -4.77 -1.38 9.69
N GLU A 29 -4.35 -0.40 10.50
CA GLU A 29 -2.94 -0.01 10.65
C GLU A 29 -2.03 -1.11 11.24
N GLN A 30 -2.62 -2.17 11.82
CA GLN A 30 -1.87 -3.28 12.42
C GLN A 30 -1.43 -4.33 11.39
N PHE A 31 -1.96 -4.27 10.17
CA PHE A 31 -1.67 -5.23 9.12
C PHE A 31 -0.17 -5.40 8.82
N PRO A 32 0.66 -4.34 8.70
CA PRO A 32 2.07 -4.51 8.41
C PRO A 32 2.83 -5.29 9.49
N ALA A 33 2.55 -5.00 10.76
CA ALA A 33 3.17 -5.72 11.87
C ALA A 33 2.70 -7.19 11.88
N SER A 34 1.40 -7.40 11.73
CA SER A 34 0.78 -8.73 11.68
C SER A 34 1.32 -9.58 10.52
N LEU A 35 1.60 -8.97 9.36
CA LEU A 35 2.18 -9.66 8.21
C LEU A 35 3.56 -10.23 8.55
N LEU A 36 4.45 -9.41 9.12
CA LEU A 36 5.78 -9.87 9.54
C LEU A 36 5.70 -10.92 10.64
N ASP A 37 4.78 -10.75 11.60
CA ASP A 37 4.57 -11.69 12.72
C ASP A 37 4.04 -13.05 12.29
N SER A 38 3.10 -13.06 11.35
CA SER A 38 2.63 -14.29 10.74
C SER A 38 3.72 -14.94 9.89
N LEU A 39 4.43 -14.16 9.06
CA LEU A 39 5.46 -14.68 8.16
C LEU A 39 6.67 -15.28 8.86
N ALA A 40 7.05 -14.78 10.04
CA ALA A 40 8.26 -15.20 10.76
C ALA A 40 8.38 -16.70 11.03
N HIS A 41 7.27 -17.43 11.02
CA HIS A 41 7.27 -18.87 11.16
C HIS A 41 7.86 -19.58 9.93
N TRP A 42 7.61 -19.05 8.74
CA TRP A 42 8.00 -19.65 7.46
C TRP A 42 9.18 -18.95 6.81
N VAL A 43 9.25 -17.63 6.94
CA VAL A 43 10.25 -16.76 6.32
C VAL A 43 10.59 -15.64 7.30
N ASN A 44 11.76 -15.72 7.93
CA ASN A 44 12.14 -14.74 8.95
C ASN A 44 12.70 -13.45 8.30
N SER A 45 11.83 -12.50 7.98
CA SER A 45 12.24 -11.19 7.46
C SER A 45 12.17 -10.09 8.54
N GLN A 46 13.05 -9.10 8.38
CA GLN A 46 13.12 -7.95 9.28
C GLN A 46 12.27 -6.78 8.76
N HIS A 47 12.21 -6.65 7.43
CA HIS A 47 11.46 -5.61 6.75
C HIS A 47 10.71 -6.20 5.57
N PHE A 48 9.63 -5.53 5.19
CA PHE A 48 9.07 -5.69 3.87
C PHE A 48 8.66 -4.35 3.28
N ASN A 49 8.58 -4.31 1.95
CA ASN A 49 7.84 -3.28 1.24
C ASN A 49 7.02 -3.91 0.11
N VAL A 50 5.94 -3.22 -0.26
CA VAL A 50 5.14 -3.49 -1.44
C VAL A 50 5.18 -2.24 -2.28
N GLN A 51 5.70 -2.35 -3.50
CA GLN A 51 5.79 -1.24 -4.44
C GLN A 51 5.03 -1.54 -5.72
N ARG A 52 4.47 -0.49 -6.31
CA ARG A 52 3.91 -0.53 -7.65
C ARG A 52 4.78 0.29 -8.58
N ILE A 53 5.03 -0.20 -9.78
CA ILE A 53 5.81 0.52 -10.80
C ILE A 53 4.85 1.04 -11.86
N SER A 54 4.94 2.32 -12.18
CA SER A 54 4.04 2.96 -13.15
C SER A 54 4.85 3.94 -13.99
N ALA A 55 4.82 3.76 -15.31
CA ALA A 55 5.63 4.55 -16.25
C ALA A 55 7.12 4.65 -15.81
N GLY A 56 7.71 3.52 -15.40
CA GLY A 56 9.10 3.43 -14.94
C GLY A 56 9.36 3.95 -13.52
N HIS A 57 8.37 4.55 -12.85
CA HIS A 57 8.56 5.13 -11.52
C HIS A 57 7.95 4.23 -10.43
N PRO A 58 8.73 3.85 -9.40
CA PRO A 58 8.22 3.05 -8.29
C PRO A 58 7.46 3.94 -7.27
N SER A 59 6.36 3.41 -6.73
CA SER A 59 5.56 4.02 -5.67
C SER A 59 5.35 3.03 -4.52
N LEU A 60 5.58 3.45 -3.28
CA LEU A 60 5.39 2.61 -2.11
C LEU A 60 3.90 2.52 -1.77
N LEU A 61 3.40 1.30 -1.69
CA LEU A 61 2.01 1.03 -1.30
C LEU A 61 1.91 0.61 0.16
N LEU A 62 2.87 -0.17 0.64
CA LEU A 62 2.86 -0.71 1.99
C LEU A 62 4.29 -1.00 2.45
N ALA A 63 4.57 -0.81 3.73
CA ALA A 63 5.84 -1.17 4.33
C ALA A 63 5.66 -1.61 5.77
N GLY A 64 6.55 -2.48 6.24
CA GLY A 64 6.63 -2.87 7.65
C GLY A 64 8.06 -3.13 8.08
N SER A 65 8.30 -2.96 9.37
CA SER A 65 9.62 -3.08 9.99
C SER A 65 9.49 -3.63 11.40
N ARG A 66 10.34 -4.61 11.73
CA ARG A 66 10.59 -5.10 13.10
C ARG A 66 11.79 -4.42 13.78
N HIS A 67 12.49 -3.57 13.05
CA HIS A 67 13.65 -2.86 13.57
C HIS A 67 13.23 -1.79 14.58
N ARG A 68 14.11 -1.51 15.57
CA ARG A 68 13.87 -0.49 16.61
C ARG A 68 13.56 0.87 16.00
N ASP A 69 14.27 1.20 14.92
CA ASP A 69 13.93 2.33 14.07
C ASP A 69 12.81 1.96 13.08
N ARG A 70 11.57 2.30 13.46
CA ARG A 70 10.37 2.07 12.64
C ARG A 70 10.35 2.90 11.34
N ARG A 71 11.17 3.95 11.23
CA ARG A 71 11.23 4.83 10.05
C ARG A 71 12.28 4.40 9.03
N LEU A 72 13.11 3.41 9.35
CA LEU A 72 14.19 2.95 8.47
C LEU A 72 13.71 2.61 7.07
N VAL A 73 12.64 1.81 6.95
CA VAL A 73 12.12 1.38 5.64
C VAL A 73 11.65 2.56 4.79
N TRP A 74 11.08 3.60 5.40
CA TRP A 74 10.64 4.80 4.70
C TRP A 74 11.80 5.66 4.20
N ARG A 75 12.86 5.81 5.01
CA ARG A 75 14.08 6.52 4.56
C ARG A 75 14.80 5.76 3.45
N CYS A 76 14.97 4.45 3.60
CA CYS A 76 15.53 3.61 2.55
C CYS A 76 14.68 3.67 1.28
N TRP A 77 13.36 3.75 1.41
CA TRP A 77 12.46 3.93 0.27
C TRP A 77 12.68 5.27 -0.44
N ASP A 78 12.76 6.38 0.29
CA ASP A 78 12.96 7.70 -0.29
C ASP A 78 14.27 7.75 -1.10
N ASP A 79 15.36 7.24 -0.52
CA ASP A 79 16.66 7.13 -1.22
C ASP A 79 16.56 6.19 -2.43
N TYR A 80 15.93 5.02 -2.27
CA TYR A 80 15.77 4.04 -3.35
C TYR A 80 14.97 4.61 -4.53
N SER A 81 13.80 5.16 -4.26
CA SER A 81 12.88 5.67 -5.30
C SER A 81 13.46 6.85 -6.07
N GLN A 82 14.26 7.71 -5.42
CA GLN A 82 14.84 8.87 -6.08
C GLN A 82 16.16 8.56 -6.81
N ARG A 83 16.98 7.64 -6.27
CA ARG A 83 18.38 7.51 -6.68
C ARG A 83 18.75 6.13 -7.21
N PHE A 84 18.13 5.06 -6.70
CA PHE A 84 18.65 3.70 -6.91
C PHE A 84 17.74 2.77 -7.70
N HIS A 85 16.48 3.10 -7.95
CA HIS A 85 15.55 2.22 -8.66
C HIS A 85 16.04 1.82 -10.07
N ASN A 86 16.74 2.70 -10.78
CA ASN A 86 17.34 2.41 -12.09
C ASN A 86 18.61 1.55 -12.02
N HIS A 87 19.14 1.32 -10.82
CA HIS A 87 20.32 0.49 -10.56
C HIS A 87 19.96 -0.87 -9.93
N ASP A 88 18.67 -1.16 -9.76
CA ASP A 88 18.21 -2.44 -9.23
C ASP A 88 18.15 -3.50 -10.33
N GLU A 89 19.24 -4.25 -10.49
CA GLU A 89 19.36 -5.28 -11.51
C GLU A 89 18.32 -6.39 -11.38
N LEU A 90 17.97 -6.80 -10.14
CA LEU A 90 16.94 -7.82 -9.94
C LEU A 90 15.59 -7.30 -10.44
N ALA A 91 15.21 -6.08 -10.03
CA ALA A 91 13.97 -5.48 -10.47
C ALA A 91 13.94 -5.31 -12.00
N SER A 92 15.05 -4.90 -12.62
CA SER A 92 15.16 -4.77 -14.07
C SER A 92 14.99 -6.10 -14.80
N ARG A 93 15.66 -7.17 -14.33
CA ARG A 93 15.58 -8.51 -14.93
C ARG A 93 14.20 -9.15 -14.75
N MET A 94 13.55 -8.93 -13.61
CA MET A 94 12.19 -9.44 -13.39
C MET A 94 11.19 -8.70 -14.28
N GLN A 95 11.30 -7.38 -14.42
CA GLN A 95 10.40 -6.57 -15.26
C GLN A 95 10.56 -6.77 -16.76
N SER A 96 11.69 -7.32 -17.23
CA SER A 96 11.86 -7.66 -18.65
C SER A 96 11.07 -8.90 -19.07
N HIS A 97 10.50 -9.64 -18.12
CA HIS A 97 9.61 -10.77 -18.43
C HIS A 97 8.21 -10.25 -18.76
N PRO A 98 7.50 -10.87 -19.72
CA PRO A 98 6.12 -10.51 -20.02
C PRO A 98 5.22 -10.81 -18.81
N PRO A 99 4.06 -10.15 -18.69
CA PRO A 99 3.07 -10.47 -17.65
C PRO A 99 2.73 -11.96 -17.65
N MET A 100 2.80 -12.57 -16.47
CA MET A 100 2.51 -14.00 -16.27
C MET A 100 1.34 -14.19 -15.29
N GLU A 101 0.63 -15.31 -15.43
CA GLU A 101 -0.45 -15.69 -14.50
C GLU A 101 0.08 -15.98 -13.10
N ARG A 102 1.27 -16.56 -13.00
CA ARG A 102 1.95 -16.83 -11.72
C ARG A 102 2.97 -15.74 -11.40
N PRO A 103 3.11 -15.35 -10.13
CA PRO A 103 4.16 -14.42 -9.71
C PRO A 103 5.56 -14.97 -10.00
N LEU A 104 6.47 -14.10 -10.43
CA LEU A 104 7.89 -14.42 -10.52
C LEU A 104 8.53 -14.26 -9.15
N ILE A 105 9.43 -15.16 -8.79
CA ILE A 105 10.22 -15.08 -7.55
C ILE A 105 11.67 -14.71 -7.89
N GLY A 106 12.25 -13.84 -7.09
CA GLY A 106 13.63 -13.39 -7.19
C GLY A 106 14.32 -13.41 -5.83
N HIS A 107 15.62 -13.68 -5.84
CA HIS A 107 16.49 -13.67 -4.68
C HIS A 107 17.74 -12.87 -5.04
N LEU A 108 18.20 -12.02 -4.13
CA LEU A 108 19.37 -11.18 -4.31
C LEU A 108 20.16 -11.13 -3.01
N LEU A 109 21.44 -11.47 -3.08
CA LEU A 109 22.38 -11.18 -2.01
C LEU A 109 22.89 -9.74 -2.16
N ALA A 110 23.12 -9.07 -1.04
CA ALA A 110 23.66 -7.72 -1.05
C ALA A 110 25.04 -7.65 -1.74
N GLU A 111 25.84 -8.71 -1.65
CA GLU A 111 27.17 -8.80 -2.28
C GLU A 111 27.12 -8.85 -3.81
N ASP A 112 26.05 -9.40 -4.38
CA ASP A 112 25.83 -9.52 -5.83
C ASP A 112 25.39 -8.20 -6.49
N ILE A 113 25.14 -7.16 -5.70
CA ILE A 113 24.77 -5.84 -6.22
C ILE A 113 26.02 -5.16 -6.81
N SER A 114 26.05 -5.03 -8.15
CA SER A 114 27.18 -4.42 -8.86
C SER A 114 27.34 -2.93 -8.56
N PHE A 115 26.24 -2.18 -8.46
CA PHE A 115 26.29 -0.74 -8.23
C PHE A 115 26.59 -0.42 -6.75
N SER A 116 27.86 -0.13 -6.46
CA SER A 116 28.36 0.02 -5.09
C SER A 116 27.61 1.06 -4.23
N PRO A 117 27.22 2.24 -4.74
CA PRO A 117 26.43 3.19 -3.93
C PRO A 117 25.09 2.62 -3.47
N TYR A 118 24.36 1.92 -4.34
CA TYR A 118 23.10 1.26 -3.98
C TYR A 118 23.33 0.18 -2.92
N ARG A 119 24.34 -0.68 -3.12
CA ARG A 119 24.73 -1.71 -2.15
C ARG A 119 25.08 -1.14 -0.78
N GLN A 120 25.90 -0.08 -0.75
CA GLN A 120 26.40 0.50 0.49
C GLN A 120 25.29 1.23 1.26
N GLU A 121 24.55 2.09 0.58
CA GLU A 121 23.61 3.00 1.23
C GLU A 121 22.31 2.29 1.64
N ILE A 122 21.80 1.38 0.81
CA ILE A 122 20.56 0.67 1.14
C ILE A 122 20.84 -0.59 1.95
N TYR A 123 21.82 -1.41 1.57
CA TYR A 123 22.02 -2.72 2.22
C TYR A 123 23.03 -2.68 3.36
N GLN A 124 24.29 -2.36 3.07
CA GLN A 124 25.39 -2.51 4.06
C GLN A 124 25.25 -1.57 5.25
N ARG A 125 24.85 -0.31 5.04
CA ARG A 125 24.63 0.67 6.11
C ARG A 125 23.51 0.26 7.09
N HIS A 126 22.60 -0.60 6.66
CA HIS A 126 21.43 -1.02 7.41
C HIS A 126 21.45 -2.51 7.75
N ASP A 127 22.63 -3.14 7.67
CA ASP A 127 22.88 -4.54 7.97
C ASP A 127 22.00 -5.54 7.19
N MET A 128 21.43 -5.11 6.07
CA MET A 128 20.63 -6.00 5.21
C MET A 128 21.56 -6.86 4.36
N SER A 129 21.40 -8.19 4.46
CA SER A 129 22.22 -9.17 3.76
C SER A 129 21.59 -9.62 2.45
N GLU A 130 20.25 -9.69 2.38
CA GLU A 130 19.54 -10.30 1.26
C GLU A 130 18.14 -9.77 1.10
N ARG A 131 17.59 -10.00 -0.09
CA ARG A 131 16.20 -9.72 -0.44
C ARG A 131 15.57 -10.91 -1.17
N LEU A 132 14.41 -11.35 -0.68
CA LEU A 132 13.46 -12.12 -1.48
C LEU A 132 12.42 -11.17 -2.07
N CYS A 133 12.08 -11.39 -3.33
CA CYS A 133 11.17 -10.54 -4.08
C CYS A 133 10.18 -11.40 -4.85
N SER A 134 8.91 -11.01 -4.86
CA SER A 134 7.94 -11.50 -5.84
C SER A 134 7.51 -10.37 -6.77
N LEU A 135 7.37 -10.64 -8.06
CA LEU A 135 6.76 -9.75 -9.04
C LEU A 135 5.44 -10.33 -9.55
N SER A 136 4.39 -9.53 -9.49
CA SER A 136 3.08 -9.81 -10.11
C SER A 136 2.58 -8.57 -10.85
N TRP A 137 1.40 -8.65 -11.47
CA TRP A 137 0.78 -7.52 -12.15
C TRP A 137 -0.60 -7.24 -11.53
N ASP A 138 -0.93 -5.97 -11.35
CA ASP A 138 -2.27 -5.55 -10.94
C ASP A 138 -3.28 -5.61 -12.10
N ASP A 139 -4.55 -5.32 -11.82
CA ASP A 139 -5.62 -5.37 -12.82
C ASP A 139 -5.44 -4.34 -13.96
N GLN A 140 -4.53 -3.38 -13.80
CA GLN A 140 -4.16 -2.38 -14.81
C GLN A 140 -2.88 -2.77 -15.57
N GLY A 141 -2.35 -3.98 -15.34
CA GLY A 141 -1.12 -4.47 -15.94
C GLY A 141 0.14 -3.79 -15.39
N ALA A 142 0.07 -3.08 -14.26
CA ALA A 142 1.24 -2.45 -13.66
C ALA A 142 2.00 -3.44 -12.75
N PRO A 143 3.34 -3.51 -12.83
CA PRO A 143 4.16 -4.34 -11.95
C PRO A 143 3.92 -4.01 -10.48
N LEU A 144 3.67 -5.05 -9.68
CA LEU A 144 3.55 -5.02 -8.23
C LEU A 144 4.59 -5.95 -7.62
N MET A 145 5.50 -5.39 -6.82
CA MET A 145 6.57 -6.14 -6.18
C MET A 145 6.39 -6.17 -4.67
N LEU A 146 6.52 -7.37 -4.08
CA LEU A 146 6.63 -7.57 -2.63
C LEU A 146 8.07 -7.97 -2.34
N ASN A 147 8.75 -7.20 -1.50
CA ASN A 147 10.13 -7.42 -1.11
C ASN A 147 10.21 -7.74 0.38
N LEU A 148 10.91 -8.82 0.74
CA LEU A 148 11.27 -9.20 2.11
C LEU A 148 12.78 -9.06 2.28
N TYR A 149 13.21 -8.40 3.36
CA TYR A 149 14.63 -8.15 3.62
C TYR A 149 15.12 -8.89 4.86
N ARG A 150 16.31 -9.49 4.74
CA ARG A 150 17.02 -10.21 5.80
C ARG A 150 18.13 -9.34 6.36
N HIS A 151 18.36 -9.44 7.67
CA HIS A 151 19.53 -8.83 8.32
C HIS A 151 20.65 -9.85 8.47
N ARG A 152 21.90 -9.37 8.50
CA ARG A 152 23.11 -10.19 8.56
C ARG A 152 23.19 -11.07 9.81
N ASP A 153 22.64 -10.61 10.94
CA ASP A 153 22.62 -11.33 12.22
C ASP A 153 21.74 -12.60 12.18
N ALA A 154 20.71 -12.62 11.34
CA ALA A 154 19.85 -13.77 11.09
C ALA A 154 20.45 -14.79 10.10
N GLY A 155 21.63 -14.50 9.52
CA GLY A 155 22.24 -15.29 8.46
C GLY A 155 21.44 -15.26 7.15
N TYR A 156 21.84 -16.11 6.20
CA TYR A 156 21.18 -16.15 4.89
C TYR A 156 19.80 -16.84 4.94
N PHE A 157 18.90 -16.57 3.97
CA PHE A 157 17.68 -17.32 3.75
C PHE A 157 18.01 -18.77 3.42
N ARG A 158 17.36 -19.70 4.12
CA ARG A 158 17.54 -21.14 3.89
C ARG A 158 16.59 -21.61 2.78
N ASP A 159 16.94 -22.70 2.10
CA ASP A 159 16.14 -23.25 0.99
C ASP A 159 14.66 -23.48 1.37
N HIS A 160 14.39 -23.94 2.60
CA HIS A 160 13.02 -24.13 3.06
C HIS A 160 12.25 -22.80 3.23
N GLU A 161 12.92 -21.71 3.59
CA GLU A 161 12.30 -20.38 3.67
C GLU A 161 12.04 -19.82 2.28
N ILE A 162 12.96 -20.01 1.33
CA ILE A 162 12.78 -19.61 -0.07
C ILE A 162 11.60 -20.38 -0.67
N HIS A 163 11.55 -21.69 -0.47
CA HIS A 163 10.44 -22.52 -0.92
C HIS A 163 9.11 -22.12 -0.24
N ALA A 164 9.13 -21.84 1.06
CA ALA A 164 7.93 -21.37 1.76
C ALA A 164 7.46 -20.00 1.23
N PHE A 165 8.39 -19.09 0.92
CA PHE A 165 8.06 -17.81 0.28
C PHE A 165 7.40 -18.02 -1.08
N GLU A 166 7.93 -18.89 -1.92
CA GLU A 166 7.33 -19.25 -3.22
C GLU A 166 5.90 -19.75 -3.05
N GLN A 167 5.67 -20.70 -2.13
CA GLN A 167 4.33 -21.29 -1.90
C GLN A 167 3.34 -20.27 -1.31
N LEU A 168 3.79 -19.37 -0.43
CA LEU A 168 2.94 -18.40 0.23
C LEU A 168 2.63 -17.17 -0.65
N THR A 169 3.51 -16.84 -1.60
CA THR A 169 3.42 -15.61 -2.41
C THR A 169 2.03 -15.37 -3.01
N PRO A 170 1.35 -16.34 -3.66
CA PRO A 170 0.01 -16.12 -4.21
C PRO A 170 -1.00 -15.64 -3.15
N ALA A 171 -1.00 -16.26 -1.96
CA ALA A 171 -1.88 -15.87 -0.87
C ALA A 171 -1.50 -14.50 -0.27
N LEU A 172 -0.20 -14.24 -0.09
CA LEU A 172 0.30 -12.95 0.42
C LEU A 172 -0.10 -11.80 -0.49
N LEU A 173 0.03 -11.97 -1.81
CA LEU A 173 -0.39 -10.95 -2.77
C LEU A 173 -1.89 -10.67 -2.71
N GLN A 174 -2.73 -11.69 -2.54
CA GLN A 174 -4.18 -11.48 -2.36
C GLN A 174 -4.51 -10.75 -1.06
N LEU A 175 -3.85 -11.10 0.06
CA LEU A 175 -4.02 -10.42 1.34
C LEU A 175 -3.58 -8.96 1.27
N VAL A 176 -2.45 -8.68 0.63
CA VAL A 176 -1.97 -7.31 0.39
C VAL A 176 -2.96 -6.52 -0.47
N ARG A 177 -3.43 -7.10 -1.59
CA ARG A 177 -4.44 -6.45 -2.46
C ARG A 177 -5.73 -6.14 -1.69
N GLY A 178 -6.24 -7.10 -0.94
CA GLY A 178 -7.45 -6.93 -0.13
C GLY A 178 -7.25 -5.88 0.97
N HIS A 179 -6.10 -5.85 1.64
CA HIS A 179 -5.78 -4.83 2.63
C HIS A 179 -5.75 -3.43 2.00
N LEU A 180 -5.08 -3.27 0.85
CA LEU A 180 -5.04 -2.00 0.13
C LEU A 180 -6.42 -1.56 -0.37
N ALA A 181 -7.26 -2.50 -0.79
CA ALA A 181 -8.63 -2.20 -1.20
C ALA A 181 -9.48 -1.69 -0.03
N LEU A 182 -9.34 -2.32 1.15
CA LEU A 182 -10.03 -1.89 2.38
C LEU A 182 -9.52 -0.52 2.86
N GLN A 183 -8.22 -0.27 2.81
CA GLN A 183 -7.66 1.06 3.15
C GLN A 183 -8.09 2.15 2.16
N ARG A 184 -8.26 1.84 0.88
CA ARG A 184 -8.77 2.80 -0.11
C ARG A 184 -10.24 3.16 0.10
N GLN A 185 -11.03 2.29 0.72
CA GLN A 185 -12.39 2.65 1.13
C GLN A 185 -12.38 3.59 2.34
N GLU A 186 -11.37 3.47 3.19
CA GLU A 186 -11.05 4.44 4.25
C GLU A 186 -10.17 5.58 3.73
N VAL A 187 -10.57 6.35 2.70
CA VAL A 187 -9.83 7.59 2.44
C VAL A 187 -10.02 8.50 3.66
N PRO A 188 -8.97 8.81 4.44
CA PRO A 188 -9.14 9.60 5.64
C PRO A 188 -9.57 11.00 5.20
N ALA A 189 -10.56 11.59 5.86
CA ALA A 189 -10.97 12.96 5.56
C ALA A 189 -9.79 13.94 5.65
N GLU A 190 -8.75 13.63 6.43
CA GLU A 190 -7.43 14.31 6.43
C GLU A 190 -6.76 14.40 5.04
N SER A 191 -6.79 13.33 4.24
CA SER A 191 -6.17 13.28 2.90
C SER A 191 -6.87 14.23 1.91
N TRP A 192 -8.20 14.19 1.92
CA TRP A 192 -9.02 15.11 1.13
C TRP A 192 -8.86 16.55 1.61
N ARG A 193 -8.80 16.76 2.93
CA ARG A 193 -8.58 18.08 3.52
C ARG A 193 -7.28 18.71 3.04
N ALA A 194 -6.17 17.99 3.16
CA ALA A 194 -4.87 18.47 2.70
C ALA A 194 -4.85 18.74 1.19
N THR A 195 -5.52 17.90 0.40
CA THR A 195 -5.61 18.07 -1.06
C THR A 195 -6.42 19.31 -1.45
N LEU A 196 -7.58 19.52 -0.84
CA LEU A 196 -8.43 20.68 -1.08
C LEU A 196 -7.77 22.00 -0.64
N LEU A 197 -7.12 22.02 0.52
CA LEU A 197 -6.39 23.19 1.01
C LEU A 197 -5.16 23.51 0.16
N ARG A 198 -4.52 22.51 -0.46
CA ARG A 198 -3.44 22.73 -1.42
C ARG A 198 -3.96 23.33 -2.73
N ALA A 199 -5.12 22.89 -3.19
CA ALA A 199 -5.76 23.40 -4.41
C ALA A 199 -6.34 24.82 -4.23
N ALA A 200 -6.91 25.11 -3.06
CA ALA A 200 -7.48 26.41 -2.72
C ALA A 200 -7.22 26.75 -1.23
N PRO A 201 -6.05 27.34 -0.91
CA PRO A 201 -5.68 27.72 0.47
C PRO A 201 -6.67 28.70 1.14
N GLN A 202 -7.43 29.44 0.33
CA GLN A 202 -8.41 30.43 0.77
C GLN A 202 -9.77 29.84 1.20
N LEU A 203 -9.98 28.52 1.11
CA LEU A 203 -11.20 27.86 1.59
C LEU A 203 -11.41 28.11 3.07
N THR A 204 -12.63 28.52 3.46
CA THR A 204 -12.99 28.61 4.88
C THR A 204 -13.24 27.23 5.46
N GLU A 205 -13.17 27.10 6.78
CA GLU A 205 -13.46 25.85 7.49
C GLU A 205 -14.85 25.29 7.13
N LYS A 206 -15.87 26.16 7.02
CA LYS A 206 -17.24 25.74 6.68
C LYS A 206 -17.41 25.31 5.23
N GLU A 207 -16.69 25.92 4.31
CA GLU A 207 -16.67 25.50 2.90
C GLU A 207 -15.96 24.16 2.74
N LEU A 208 -14.82 24.00 3.41
CA LEU A 208 -14.05 22.76 3.44
C LEU A 208 -14.86 21.61 4.04
N GLU A 209 -15.53 21.84 5.17
CA GLU A 209 -16.39 20.85 5.83
C GLU A 209 -17.53 20.38 4.92
N VAL A 210 -18.18 21.31 4.19
CA VAL A 210 -19.19 20.97 3.17
C VAL A 210 -18.59 20.15 2.02
N CYS A 211 -17.41 20.52 1.51
CA CYS A 211 -16.72 19.74 0.47
C CYS A 211 -16.38 18.31 0.93
N LEU A 212 -15.89 18.14 2.16
CA LEU A 212 -15.57 16.82 2.72
C LEU A 212 -16.82 15.95 2.85
N LEU A 213 -17.95 16.49 3.32
CA LEU A 213 -19.19 15.73 3.41
C LEU A 213 -19.79 15.40 2.04
N LEU A 214 -19.59 16.26 1.03
CA LEU A 214 -19.91 15.95 -0.37
C LEU A 214 -19.03 14.80 -0.90
N LEU A 215 -17.75 14.77 -0.57
CA LEU A 215 -16.86 13.67 -0.95
C LEU A 215 -17.26 12.34 -0.27
N ARG A 216 -17.84 12.40 0.93
CA ARG A 216 -18.46 11.25 1.62
C ARG A 216 -19.81 10.79 1.05
N GLY A 217 -20.29 11.41 -0.03
CA GLY A 217 -21.53 10.98 -0.67
C GLY A 217 -22.82 11.59 -0.10
N LEU A 218 -22.77 12.49 0.89
CA LEU A 218 -23.99 13.06 1.47
C LEU A 218 -24.73 13.98 0.46
N THR A 219 -26.06 14.05 0.62
CA THR A 219 -26.94 15.00 -0.08
C THR A 219 -26.89 16.37 0.62
N HIS A 220 -27.32 17.45 -0.04
CA HIS A 220 -27.35 18.76 0.63
C HIS A 220 -28.23 18.76 1.90
N ALA A 221 -29.35 18.02 1.88
CA ALA A 221 -30.21 17.85 3.04
C ALA A 221 -29.48 17.08 4.16
N GLY A 222 -28.78 15.99 3.81
CA GLY A 222 -27.97 15.23 4.77
C GLY A 222 -26.83 16.05 5.38
N ILE A 223 -26.18 16.92 4.60
CA ILE A 223 -25.16 17.84 5.10
C ILE A 223 -25.77 18.88 6.03
N GLY A 224 -26.94 19.42 5.68
CA GLY A 224 -27.67 20.36 6.54
C GLY A 224 -27.99 19.75 7.90
N ALA A 225 -28.49 18.52 7.91
CA ALA A 225 -28.73 17.75 9.13
C ALA A 225 -27.44 17.50 9.93
N ALA A 226 -26.36 17.08 9.27
CA ALA A 226 -25.08 16.79 9.93
C ALA A 226 -24.43 18.03 10.57
N LEU A 227 -24.59 19.20 9.95
CA LEU A 227 -23.98 20.47 10.40
C LEU A 227 -24.92 21.36 11.22
N GLY A 228 -26.18 20.96 11.41
CA GLY A 228 -27.19 21.77 12.10
C GLY A 228 -27.55 23.08 11.37
N ILE A 229 -27.47 23.10 10.03
CA ILE A 229 -27.75 24.28 9.19
C ILE A 229 -28.80 23.97 8.11
N LYS A 230 -29.41 25.02 7.55
CA LYS A 230 -30.39 24.86 6.46
C LYS A 230 -29.73 24.36 5.18
N GLU A 231 -30.46 23.57 4.39
CA GLU A 231 -30.00 23.10 3.07
C GLU A 231 -29.59 24.27 2.14
N THR A 232 -30.30 25.39 2.22
CA THR A 232 -29.98 26.61 1.47
C THR A 232 -28.59 27.15 1.84
N THR A 233 -28.23 27.14 3.12
CA THR A 233 -26.91 27.53 3.61
C THR A 233 -25.82 26.59 3.11
N VAL A 234 -26.09 25.28 3.05
CA VAL A 234 -25.17 24.29 2.43
C VAL A 234 -24.91 24.63 0.97
N LYS A 235 -25.95 24.95 0.19
CA LYS A 235 -25.82 25.35 -1.23
C LYS A 235 -24.95 26.61 -1.36
N THR A 236 -25.11 27.58 -0.47
CA THR A 236 -24.26 28.78 -0.44
C THR A 236 -22.79 28.44 -0.19
N TYR A 237 -22.47 27.64 0.83
CA TYR A 237 -21.09 27.23 1.11
C TYR A 237 -20.50 26.41 -0.03
N ARG A 238 -21.26 25.47 -0.62
CA ARG A 238 -20.83 24.72 -1.80
C ARG A 238 -20.48 25.65 -2.96
N ASN A 239 -21.34 26.61 -3.30
CA ASN A 239 -21.11 27.50 -4.42
C ASN A 239 -19.84 28.34 -4.23
N ARG A 240 -19.61 28.85 -3.01
CA ARG A 240 -18.39 29.60 -2.69
C ARG A 240 -17.15 28.71 -2.75
N ALA A 241 -17.24 27.50 -2.22
CA ALA A 241 -16.15 26.52 -2.27
C ALA A 241 -15.79 26.16 -3.73
N PHE A 242 -16.79 25.92 -4.57
CA PHE A 242 -16.63 25.53 -5.97
C PHE A 242 -16.01 26.66 -6.80
N LEU A 243 -16.43 27.91 -6.55
CA LEU A 243 -15.78 29.08 -7.14
C LEU A 243 -14.30 29.19 -6.73
N ARG A 244 -13.98 28.97 -5.44
CA ARG A 244 -12.60 29.03 -4.92
C ARG A 244 -11.71 27.90 -5.46
N LEU A 245 -12.30 26.72 -5.67
CA LEU A 245 -11.66 25.54 -6.26
C LEU A 245 -11.62 25.57 -7.80
N ASN A 246 -12.23 26.59 -8.42
CA ASN A 246 -12.37 26.71 -9.88
C ASN A 246 -13.04 25.48 -10.54
N ILE A 247 -14.11 24.98 -9.93
CA ILE A 247 -14.91 23.85 -10.43
C ILE A 247 -16.39 24.20 -10.52
N ASN A 248 -17.12 23.51 -11.39
CA ASN A 248 -18.55 23.71 -11.60
C ASN A 248 -19.39 22.52 -11.14
N PHE A 249 -18.82 21.30 -11.17
CA PHE A 249 -19.56 20.07 -10.96
C PHE A 249 -19.01 19.25 -9.78
N ARG A 250 -19.92 18.53 -9.10
CA ARG A 250 -19.54 17.62 -8.01
C ARG A 250 -18.55 16.54 -8.48
N SER A 251 -18.68 16.06 -9.72
CA SER A 251 -17.73 15.12 -10.32
C SER A 251 -16.30 15.68 -10.38
N GLN A 252 -16.14 16.98 -10.62
CA GLN A 252 -14.83 17.62 -10.61
C GLN A 252 -14.24 17.73 -9.20
N LEU A 253 -15.08 17.88 -8.17
CA LEU A 253 -14.61 17.79 -6.78
C LEU A 253 -14.01 16.41 -6.47
N PHE A 254 -14.63 15.33 -6.95
CA PHE A 254 -14.08 13.98 -6.84
C PHE A 254 -12.77 13.84 -7.64
N ALA A 255 -12.70 14.40 -8.85
CA ALA A 255 -11.50 14.37 -9.67
C ALA A 255 -10.31 15.09 -9.02
N LEU A 256 -10.54 16.16 -8.23
CA LEU A 256 -9.48 16.87 -7.52
C LEU A 256 -8.81 16.02 -6.42
N VAL A 257 -9.55 15.09 -5.82
CA VAL A 257 -9.06 14.27 -4.69
C VAL A 257 -8.76 12.82 -5.09
N THR A 258 -9.06 12.45 -6.33
CA THR A 258 -8.72 11.16 -6.90
C THR A 258 -7.44 11.33 -7.71
N PRO A 259 -6.40 10.51 -7.50
CA PRO A 259 -5.19 10.59 -8.32
C PRO A 259 -5.54 10.43 -9.81
N PRO A 260 -4.87 11.15 -10.73
CA PRO A 260 -5.17 11.07 -12.14
C PRO A 260 -5.01 9.62 -12.61
N CYS A 261 -6.12 9.04 -13.06
CA CYS A 261 -6.08 7.82 -13.86
C CYS A 261 -5.64 8.25 -15.26
N THR A 262 -4.36 8.06 -15.59
CA THR A 262 -3.90 8.26 -16.96
C THR A 262 -4.64 7.24 -17.83
N PRO A 263 -5.51 7.66 -18.77
CA PRO A 263 -6.11 6.71 -19.68
C PRO A 263 -5.00 6.07 -20.51
N ALA A 264 -4.99 4.75 -20.59
CA ALA A 264 -4.14 4.01 -21.51
C ALA A 264 -4.34 4.60 -22.90
N GLY A 265 -3.27 5.15 -23.46
CA GLY A 265 -3.26 5.62 -24.83
C GLY A 265 -3.63 4.45 -25.74
N THR A 266 -4.71 4.63 -26.49
CA THR A 266 -4.99 3.84 -27.69
C THR A 266 -3.80 3.97 -28.63
N ALA A 267 -3.10 2.86 -28.82
CA ALA A 267 -2.26 2.58 -29.97
C ALA A 267 -2.77 1.28 -30.60
#